data_AF-A0AAV4WGB2-F1
#
_entry.id   AF-A0AAV4WGB2-F1
#
_cell.length_a   1.000
_cell.length_b   1.000
_cell.length_c   1.000
_cell.angle_alpha   90.00
_cell.angle_beta   90.00
_cell.angle_gamma   90.00
#
_symmetry.space_group_name_H-M   'P 1'
#
loop_
_entity.id
_entity.type
_entity.pdbx_description
1 polymer ?
#
loop_
_entity_poly.entity_id
_entity_poly.type
_entity_poly.pdbx_seq_one_letter_code
_entity_poly.pdbx_strand_id
1 'polypeptide(L)'
;MRNSGSKSKNVSLNQIAIIFSVDLDEADFCKTCSDHIRKRNVPNLAANYSFRYPEQPSCLSELNDLEERLVALRMPFMQIRKVGQDRQYGIKGSVTNVPNDLHKSVDCLPHNVNDSATIYVKLKKRLSFKSHFMYQCVNPNQLFPEGSNAFADLNPISSEENDESDIDDDDYDNPFVNPATAETVINKLNTNIDVGLALAPGEDQMPLSVLFDDLAEELSYPRIYCGDMRRFTRKKPPTYSEIVKSELRRYDRRGATPQKILYNHQKNLHKLLLSSIQICLRNKIPTDSSLTAQQVQDQQCLRQLFYKKQAYKFMKTIKCSPAHWENEKNRVCAQIRQFGMPTLFLTLSAAISCTNNANTKNANTKNADTHG
;
A
#
# COMPACT_ATOMS: atom_id res chain seq x y z
N MET A 1 37.05 14.41 20.78
CA MET A 1 36.12 15.27 21.53
C MET A 1 35.91 16.57 20.76
N ARG A 2 34.82 16.69 20.00
CA ARG A 2 34.41 17.97 19.40
C ARG A 2 33.08 18.35 20.04
N ASN A 3 33.15 19.35 20.91
CA ASN A 3 32.01 20.03 21.50
C ASN A 3 31.19 20.68 20.38
N SER A 4 30.05 20.11 20.01
CA SER A 4 29.00 20.82 19.30
C SER A 4 27.88 21.10 20.29
N GLY A 5 27.95 22.26 20.95
CA GLY A 5 26.93 22.73 21.87
C GLY A 5 25.56 22.74 21.20
N SER A 6 24.65 21.93 21.73
CA SER A 6 23.22 21.99 21.47
C SER A 6 22.67 23.30 22.04
N LYS A 7 22.73 24.38 21.25
CA LYS A 7 21.88 25.54 21.52
C LYS A 7 20.44 25.14 21.23
N SER A 8 19.76 24.60 22.24
CA SER A 8 18.32 24.69 22.38
C SER A 8 17.95 26.16 22.25
N LYS A 9 17.37 26.52 21.10
CA LYS A 9 16.79 27.84 20.87
C LYS A 9 15.30 27.63 20.91
N ASN A 10 14.69 28.06 22.01
CA ASN A 10 13.25 28.03 22.27
C ASN A 10 12.46 28.43 21.02
N VAL A 11 11.75 27.46 20.45
CA VAL A 11 10.73 27.68 19.43
C VAL A 11 9.46 28.09 20.18
N SER A 12 8.82 29.19 19.80
CA SER A 12 7.60 29.64 20.47
C SER A 12 6.50 28.58 20.36
N LEU A 13 5.81 28.25 21.46
CA LEU A 13 4.71 27.26 21.51
C LEU A 13 3.66 27.47 20.41
N ASN A 14 3.32 28.73 20.10
CA ASN A 14 2.39 29.07 19.02
C ASN A 14 2.84 28.57 17.63
N GLN A 15 4.16 28.56 17.35
CA GLN A 15 4.67 27.99 16.09
C GLN A 15 4.65 26.46 16.11
N ILE A 16 4.80 25.83 17.27
CA ILE A 16 4.75 24.36 17.42
C ILE A 16 3.32 23.87 17.17
N ALA A 17 2.33 24.52 17.78
CA ALA A 17 0.91 24.22 17.60
C ALA A 17 0.48 24.34 16.13
N ILE A 18 0.93 25.39 15.44
CA ILE A 18 0.67 25.58 13.99
C ILE A 18 1.29 24.45 13.17
N ILE A 19 2.51 24.02 13.48
CA ILE A 19 3.25 23.07 12.63
C ILE A 19 2.80 21.61 12.85
N PHE A 20 2.46 21.21 14.08
CA PHE A 20 2.25 19.79 14.43
C PHE A 20 0.88 19.44 15.01
N SER A 21 0.00 20.41 15.33
CA SER A 21 -1.33 20.17 15.91
C SER A 21 -1.32 19.34 17.21
N VAL A 22 -0.22 19.37 17.98
CA VAL A 22 -0.09 18.74 19.29
C VAL A 22 0.41 19.80 20.28
N ASP A 23 -0.22 19.89 21.44
CA ASP A 23 0.27 20.67 22.58
C ASP A 23 1.46 19.93 23.21
N LEU A 24 2.67 20.32 22.81
CA LEU A 24 3.91 19.77 23.34
C LEU A 24 4.69 20.86 24.07
N ASP A 25 5.04 20.61 25.34
CA ASP A 25 5.89 21.49 26.16
C ASP A 25 7.36 21.45 25.68
N GLU A 26 7.81 20.32 25.13
CA GLU A 26 9.12 20.13 24.49
C GLU A 26 8.96 19.34 23.18
N ALA A 27 9.62 19.80 22.10
CA ALA A 27 9.52 19.17 20.78
C ALA A 27 10.89 18.93 20.15
N ASP A 28 11.18 17.66 19.83
CA ASP A 28 12.35 17.27 19.06
C ASP A 28 12.07 17.35 17.57
N PHE A 29 12.79 18.24 16.88
CA PHE A 29 12.64 18.43 15.44
C PHE A 29 13.67 17.62 14.65
N CYS A 30 13.22 16.95 13.58
CA CYS A 30 14.14 16.40 12.59
C CYS A 30 14.97 17.52 11.95
N LYS A 31 16.14 17.18 11.40
CA LYS A 31 17.07 18.15 10.79
C LYS A 31 16.36 19.09 9.80
N THR A 32 15.51 18.55 8.94
CA THR A 32 14.77 19.34 7.94
C THR A 32 13.80 20.33 8.58
N CYS A 33 12.99 19.89 9.55
CA CYS A 33 12.04 20.78 10.24
C CYS A 33 12.80 21.87 11.03
N SER A 34 13.89 21.50 11.71
CA SER A 34 14.75 22.45 12.41
C SER A 34 15.32 23.51 11.47
N ASP A 35 15.80 23.11 10.29
CA ASP A 35 16.34 24.04 9.30
C ASP A 35 15.27 25.00 8.73
N HIS A 36 14.04 24.53 8.54
CA HIS A 36 12.91 25.39 8.13
C HIS A 36 12.53 26.40 9.21
N ILE A 37 12.39 25.95 10.47
CA ILE A 37 12.04 26.78 11.61
C ILE A 37 13.13 27.85 11.86
N ARG A 38 14.41 27.48 11.78
CA ARG A 38 15.53 28.42 11.89
C ARG A 38 15.48 29.52 10.83
N LYS A 39 14.98 29.20 9.64
CA LYS A 39 14.75 30.16 8.53
C LYS A 39 13.43 30.92 8.66
N ARG A 40 12.70 30.76 9.78
CA ARG A 40 11.35 31.32 10.03
C ARG A 40 10.31 30.93 8.99
N ASN A 41 10.48 29.77 8.36
CA ASN A 41 9.56 29.22 7.36
C ASN A 41 8.83 28.01 7.94
N VAL A 42 7.55 27.85 7.57
CA VAL A 42 6.78 26.65 7.90
C VAL A 42 7.27 25.48 7.03
N PRO A 43 7.53 24.29 7.59
CA PRO A 43 7.87 23.11 6.80
C PRO A 43 6.79 22.78 5.76
N ASN A 44 7.21 22.33 4.57
CA ASN A 44 6.27 22.07 3.46
C ASN A 44 5.23 20.97 3.75
N LEU A 45 5.48 20.11 4.73
CA LEU A 45 4.61 18.99 5.12
C LEU A 45 3.99 19.19 6.52
N ALA A 46 3.88 20.44 6.96
CA ALA A 46 3.30 20.79 8.25
C ALA A 46 1.79 20.53 8.31
N ALA A 47 1.27 20.27 9.51
CA ALA A 47 -0.15 20.06 9.76
C ALA A 47 -1.00 21.28 9.37
N ASN A 48 -0.46 22.51 9.48
CA ASN A 48 -1.10 23.75 8.99
C ASN A 48 -1.52 23.69 7.51
N TYR A 49 -0.78 22.95 6.68
CA TYR A 49 -1.11 22.78 5.27
C TYR A 49 -2.09 21.63 5.01
N SER A 50 -2.83 21.23 6.05
CA SER A 50 -3.75 20.08 6.06
C SER A 50 -3.07 18.73 5.84
N PHE A 51 -1.79 18.58 6.19
CA PHE A 51 -1.13 17.26 6.24
C PHE A 51 -1.45 16.50 7.53
N ARG A 52 -2.74 16.37 7.85
CA ARG A 52 -3.28 15.60 8.97
C ARG A 52 -4.42 14.71 8.51
N TYR A 53 -4.72 13.66 9.28
CA TYR A 53 -5.95 12.88 9.07
C TYR A 53 -7.13 13.61 9.74
N PRO A 54 -8.37 13.41 9.28
CA PRO A 54 -9.55 13.87 9.99
C PRO A 54 -9.67 13.16 11.35
N GLU A 55 -10.49 13.73 12.23
CA GLU A 55 -10.83 13.06 13.49
C GLU A 55 -11.64 11.81 13.19
N GLN A 56 -11.20 10.68 13.75
CA GLN A 56 -11.80 9.39 13.44
C GLN A 56 -13.01 9.17 14.36
N PRO A 57 -14.21 8.89 13.81
CA PRO A 57 -15.37 8.55 14.60
C PRO A 57 -15.17 7.18 15.27
N SER A 58 -15.71 6.99 16.47
CA SER A 58 -15.55 5.76 17.25
C SER A 58 -16.02 4.53 16.47
N CYS A 59 -17.12 4.64 15.72
CA CYS A 59 -17.66 3.56 14.89
C CYS A 59 -16.66 3.00 13.88
N LEU A 60 -15.75 3.81 13.32
CA LEU A 60 -14.72 3.34 12.38
C LEU A 60 -13.46 2.82 13.08
N SER A 61 -13.27 3.15 14.36
CA SER A 61 -12.07 2.74 15.12
C SER A 61 -12.16 1.30 15.62
N GLU A 62 -13.38 0.81 15.83
CA GLU A 62 -13.69 -0.52 16.35
C GLU A 62 -13.78 -1.59 15.26
N LEU A 63 -13.90 -1.21 13.99
CA LEU A 63 -14.01 -2.14 12.86
C LEU A 63 -12.72 -2.94 12.65
N ASN A 64 -12.90 -4.22 12.34
CA ASN A 64 -11.87 -5.11 11.83
C ASN A 64 -11.49 -4.78 10.38
N ASP A 65 -10.35 -5.30 9.90
CA ASP A 65 -9.87 -5.06 8.54
C ASP A 65 -10.88 -5.51 7.46
N LEU A 66 -11.58 -6.63 7.68
CA LEU A 66 -12.63 -7.09 6.78
C LEU A 66 -13.88 -6.20 6.85
N GLU A 67 -14.24 -5.73 8.03
CA GLU A 67 -15.39 -4.86 8.25
C GLU A 67 -15.19 -3.49 7.60
N GLU A 68 -14.00 -2.89 7.80
CA GLU A 68 -13.58 -1.68 7.09
C GLU A 68 -13.69 -1.88 5.57
N ARG A 69 -13.32 -3.07 5.07
CA ARG A 69 -13.37 -3.36 3.64
C ARG A 69 -14.80 -3.47 3.09
N LEU A 70 -15.74 -3.97 3.88
CA LEU A 70 -17.15 -4.09 3.48
C LEU A 70 -17.87 -2.73 3.47
N VAL A 71 -17.46 -1.79 4.32
CA VAL A 71 -18.00 -0.42 4.36
C VAL A 71 -17.30 0.52 3.36
N ALA A 72 -16.13 0.13 2.82
CA ALA A 72 -15.42 0.93 1.83
C ALA A 72 -16.18 0.98 0.50
N LEU A 73 -16.30 2.18 -0.09
CA LEU A 73 -16.93 2.41 -1.40
C LEU A 73 -16.05 1.98 -2.59
N ARG A 74 -14.76 1.73 -2.32
CA ARG A 74 -13.80 1.17 -3.27
C ARG A 74 -13.06 0.02 -2.62
N MET A 75 -13.01 -1.13 -3.29
CA MET A 75 -12.28 -2.31 -2.81
C MET A 75 -10.99 -2.49 -3.61
N PRO A 76 -9.81 -2.15 -3.04
CA PRO A 76 -8.53 -2.43 -3.67
C PRO A 76 -8.15 -3.90 -3.47
N PHE A 77 -8.30 -4.71 -4.52
CA PHE A 77 -7.78 -6.06 -4.58
C PHE A 77 -6.29 -6.02 -4.96
N MET A 78 -5.44 -6.58 -4.09
CA MET A 78 -4.00 -6.66 -4.30
C MET A 78 -3.43 -7.91 -3.63
N GLN A 79 -2.47 -8.57 -4.26
CA GLN A 79 -1.83 -9.75 -3.66
C GLN A 79 -0.56 -9.33 -2.93
N ILE A 80 -0.56 -9.44 -1.61
CA ILE A 80 0.61 -9.17 -0.77
C ILE A 80 1.24 -10.51 -0.37
N ARG A 81 2.54 -10.67 -0.64
CA ARG A 81 3.30 -11.86 -0.29
C ARG A 81 4.54 -11.47 0.51
N LYS A 82 5.05 -12.40 1.31
CA LYS A 82 6.36 -12.24 1.92
C LYS A 82 7.43 -12.46 0.85
N VAL A 83 8.36 -11.51 0.71
CA VAL A 83 9.45 -11.53 -0.26
C VAL A 83 10.77 -11.76 0.48
N GLY A 84 11.51 -12.77 0.01
CA GLY A 84 12.81 -13.13 0.57
C GLY A 84 12.73 -13.81 1.94
N GLN A 85 13.91 -14.07 2.52
CA GLN A 85 14.06 -14.75 3.82
C GLN A 85 13.76 -13.80 5.01
N ASP A 86 13.88 -12.49 4.79
CA ASP A 86 13.76 -11.43 5.82
C ASP A 86 12.31 -11.04 6.17
N ARG A 87 11.31 -11.83 5.75
CA ARG A 87 9.87 -11.62 6.04
C ARG A 87 9.32 -10.25 5.61
N GLN A 88 9.96 -9.58 4.65
CA GLN A 88 9.44 -8.33 4.08
C GLN A 88 8.18 -8.59 3.27
N TYR A 89 7.29 -7.60 3.13
CA TYR A 89 6.09 -7.71 2.29
C TYR A 89 6.32 -7.07 0.92
N GLY A 90 5.80 -7.69 -0.13
CA GLY A 90 5.77 -7.13 -1.48
C GLY A 90 4.44 -7.42 -2.18
N ILE A 91 4.11 -6.60 -3.18
CA ILE A 91 2.94 -6.85 -4.04
C ILE A 91 3.35 -7.78 -5.18
N LYS A 92 2.49 -8.76 -5.47
CA LYS A 92 2.50 -9.52 -6.73
C LYS A 92 1.36 -8.99 -7.61
N GLY A 93 1.68 -8.71 -8.87
CA GLY A 93 0.69 -8.24 -9.86
C GLY A 93 0.30 -6.78 -9.71
N SER A 94 -0.81 -6.40 -10.34
CA SER A 94 -1.38 -5.05 -10.27
C SER A 94 -2.34 -4.92 -9.09
N VAL A 95 -2.68 -3.67 -8.77
CA VAL A 95 -3.76 -3.33 -7.85
C VAL A 95 -5.00 -3.03 -8.67
N THR A 96 -6.12 -3.67 -8.34
CA THR A 96 -7.41 -3.47 -9.01
C THR A 96 -8.40 -2.87 -8.03
N ASN A 97 -8.91 -1.67 -8.31
CA ASN A 97 -9.97 -1.07 -7.50
C ASN A 97 -11.32 -1.43 -8.10
N VAL A 98 -12.19 -2.04 -7.30
CA VAL A 98 -13.55 -2.38 -7.73
C VAL A 98 -14.53 -1.51 -6.93
N PRO A 99 -15.47 -0.80 -7.58
CA PRO A 99 -16.56 -0.13 -6.88
C PRO A 99 -17.33 -1.10 -6.00
N ASN A 100 -17.67 -0.66 -4.78
CA ASN A 100 -18.47 -1.45 -3.87
C ASN A 100 -19.88 -0.86 -3.79
N ASP A 101 -20.89 -1.70 -4.02
CA ASP A 101 -22.27 -1.36 -3.74
C ASP A 101 -22.60 -1.75 -2.30
N LEU A 102 -22.76 -0.73 -1.44
CA LEU A 102 -23.05 -0.95 -0.03
C LEU A 102 -24.40 -1.64 0.16
N HIS A 103 -25.40 -1.38 -0.69
CA HIS A 103 -26.71 -2.04 -0.59
C HIS A 103 -26.58 -3.55 -0.78
N LYS A 104 -25.83 -3.98 -1.80
CA LYS A 104 -25.53 -5.41 -2.00
C LYS A 104 -24.77 -6.01 -0.83
N SER A 105 -23.82 -5.27 -0.26
CA SER A 105 -23.05 -5.72 0.91
C SER A 105 -23.93 -5.93 2.14
N VAL A 106 -24.91 -5.02 2.35
CA VAL A 106 -25.91 -5.10 3.43
C VAL A 106 -26.86 -6.27 3.20
N ASP A 107 -27.46 -6.36 2.01
CA ASP A 107 -28.50 -7.35 1.67
C ASP A 107 -28.01 -8.78 1.78
N CYS A 108 -26.73 -9.02 1.48
CA CYS A 108 -26.15 -10.35 1.60
C CYS A 108 -25.86 -10.75 3.06
N LEU A 109 -25.79 -9.80 4.00
CA LEU A 109 -25.59 -10.09 5.42
C LEU A 109 -26.93 -10.39 6.10
N PRO A 110 -27.01 -11.43 6.95
CA PRO A 110 -28.24 -11.72 7.67
C PRO A 110 -28.50 -10.63 8.71
N HIS A 111 -29.68 -10.02 8.65
CA HIS A 111 -30.06 -8.90 9.52
C HIS A 111 -30.62 -9.34 10.89
N ASN A 112 -31.06 -10.59 11.02
CA ASN A 112 -31.70 -11.13 12.23
C ASN A 112 -30.77 -12.03 13.03
N VAL A 113 -29.51 -11.63 13.19
CA VAL A 113 -28.59 -12.33 14.11
C VAL A 113 -28.74 -11.67 15.47
N ASN A 114 -29.02 -12.46 16.51
CA ASN A 114 -29.10 -11.96 17.91
C ASN A 114 -27.94 -10.99 18.20
N ASP A 115 -28.14 -9.98 19.06
CA ASP A 115 -27.23 -8.83 19.34
C ASP A 115 -25.72 -9.14 19.56
N SER A 116 -25.35 -10.41 19.76
CA SER A 116 -23.99 -10.89 20.01
C SER A 116 -23.44 -11.87 18.97
N ALA A 117 -24.15 -12.13 17.88
CA ALA A 117 -23.79 -13.16 16.92
C ALA A 117 -22.87 -12.62 15.80
N THR A 118 -21.61 -13.03 15.86
CA THR A 118 -20.63 -12.77 14.81
C THR A 118 -20.65 -13.89 13.76
N ILE A 119 -20.37 -13.54 12.51
CA ILE A 119 -20.45 -14.45 11.36
C ILE A 119 -19.11 -14.51 10.66
N TYR A 120 -18.68 -15.71 10.27
CA TYR A 120 -17.52 -15.85 9.40
C TYR A 120 -17.88 -15.45 7.96
N VAL A 121 -17.15 -14.49 7.41
CA VAL A 121 -17.37 -13.95 6.06
C VAL A 121 -16.12 -14.17 5.21
N LYS A 122 -16.32 -14.72 4.01
CA LYS A 122 -15.30 -14.90 2.97
C LYS A 122 -15.52 -13.83 1.89
N LEU A 123 -14.73 -12.76 1.92
CA LEU A 123 -14.76 -11.75 0.87
C LEU A 123 -13.98 -12.26 -0.35
N LYS A 124 -14.64 -12.28 -1.50
CA LYS A 124 -14.11 -12.73 -2.79
C LYS A 124 -14.19 -11.62 -3.83
N LYS A 125 -13.35 -11.72 -4.87
CA LYS A 125 -13.43 -10.84 -6.05
C LYS A 125 -14.59 -11.26 -6.97
N ARG A 126 -14.83 -12.57 -7.10
CA ARG A 126 -15.94 -13.21 -7.81
C ARG A 126 -16.37 -14.43 -7.00
N LEU A 127 -17.66 -14.76 -7.00
CA LEU A 127 -18.16 -15.92 -6.24
C LEU A 127 -17.65 -17.25 -6.79
N SER A 128 -17.42 -17.31 -8.11
CA SER A 128 -16.89 -18.50 -8.81
C SER A 128 -15.48 -18.90 -8.37
N PHE A 129 -14.70 -17.96 -7.82
CA PHE A 129 -13.33 -18.25 -7.38
C PHE A 129 -13.33 -19.13 -6.13
N LYS A 130 -12.49 -20.18 -6.12
CA LYS A 130 -12.33 -21.06 -4.95
C LYS A 130 -11.72 -20.31 -3.76
N SER A 131 -10.69 -19.51 -4.02
CA SER A 131 -9.97 -18.75 -2.99
C SER A 131 -10.74 -17.50 -2.55
N HIS A 132 -10.45 -17.03 -1.33
CA HIS A 132 -10.98 -15.78 -0.80
C HIS A 132 -9.88 -14.74 -0.65
N PHE A 133 -10.24 -13.46 -0.82
CA PHE A 133 -9.34 -12.34 -0.61
C PHE A 133 -9.11 -12.07 0.88
N MET A 134 -10.18 -12.06 1.67
CA MET A 134 -10.15 -11.91 3.13
C MET A 134 -11.13 -12.90 3.78
N TYR A 135 -10.78 -13.38 4.96
CA TYR A 135 -11.63 -14.27 5.75
C TYR A 135 -11.49 -13.92 7.22
N GLN A 136 -12.59 -13.46 7.82
CA GLN A 136 -12.63 -13.03 9.22
C GLN A 136 -14.06 -13.14 9.75
N CYS A 137 -14.18 -13.13 11.08
CA CYS A 137 -15.46 -12.98 11.76
C CYS A 137 -15.89 -11.50 11.73
N VAL A 138 -17.16 -11.25 11.44
CA VAL A 138 -17.75 -9.93 11.24
C VAL A 138 -18.98 -9.81 12.13
N ASN A 139 -19.18 -8.63 12.73
CA ASN A 139 -20.40 -8.27 13.44
C ASN A 139 -21.30 -7.39 12.53
N PRO A 140 -22.42 -7.92 12.00
CA PRO A 140 -23.32 -7.15 11.14
C PRO A 140 -23.84 -5.86 11.78
N ASN A 141 -24.05 -5.85 13.10
CA ASN A 141 -24.58 -4.70 13.83
C ASN A 141 -23.59 -3.52 13.89
N GLN A 142 -22.29 -3.79 13.80
CA GLN A 142 -21.26 -2.73 13.75
C GLN A 142 -21.08 -2.12 12.36
N LEU A 143 -21.40 -2.87 11.30
CA LEU A 143 -21.23 -2.42 9.91
C LEU A 143 -22.27 -1.38 9.50
N PHE A 144 -23.52 -1.58 9.93
CA PHE A 144 -24.66 -0.77 9.52
C PHE A 144 -25.55 -0.47 10.74
N PRO A 145 -25.10 0.38 11.68
CA PRO A 145 -25.95 0.79 12.78
C PRO A 145 -27.23 1.42 12.21
N GLU A 146 -28.38 0.94 12.68
CA GLU A 146 -29.71 1.36 12.23
C GLU A 146 -29.78 2.89 12.11
N GLY A 147 -29.97 3.40 10.89
CA GLY A 147 -30.12 4.83 10.61
C GLY A 147 -28.90 5.57 10.02
N SER A 148 -27.80 4.90 9.67
CA SER A 148 -26.64 5.56 9.06
C SER A 148 -26.72 5.72 7.53
N ASN A 149 -27.56 6.65 7.06
CA ASN A 149 -27.54 7.15 5.66
C ASN A 149 -26.26 7.96 5.32
N ALA A 150 -25.26 8.01 6.20
CA ALA A 150 -24.11 8.91 6.08
C ALA A 150 -23.12 8.53 4.95
N PHE A 151 -23.12 7.26 4.49
CA PHE A 151 -22.17 6.78 3.48
C PHE A 151 -22.77 6.65 2.06
N ALA A 152 -24.08 6.81 1.91
CA ALA A 152 -24.77 6.63 0.62
C ALA A 152 -24.63 7.84 -0.32
N ASP A 153 -24.33 9.03 0.20
CA ASP A 153 -24.38 10.29 -0.56
C ASP A 153 -23.09 10.63 -1.33
N LEU A 154 -22.08 9.75 -1.37
CA LEU A 154 -20.78 10.00 -2.04
C LEU A 154 -20.58 9.18 -3.32
N ASN A 155 -21.63 8.99 -4.12
CA ASN A 155 -21.54 8.41 -5.47
C ASN A 155 -21.52 9.49 -6.57
N PRO A 156 -20.36 10.06 -6.94
CA PRO A 156 -20.22 10.67 -8.25
C PRO A 156 -19.97 9.53 -9.26
N ILE A 157 -21.04 9.06 -9.89
CA ILE A 157 -20.95 8.21 -11.09
C ILE A 157 -20.37 9.10 -12.19
N SER A 158 -19.22 8.74 -12.76
CA SER A 158 -18.83 9.23 -14.07
C SER A 158 -18.43 8.06 -14.97
N SER A 159 -18.89 8.20 -16.20
CA SER A 159 -19.08 7.25 -17.28
C SER A 159 -17.80 6.69 -17.91
N GLU A 160 -17.90 5.42 -18.30
CA GLU A 160 -17.32 4.71 -19.45
C GLU A 160 -16.00 5.20 -20.07
N GLU A 161 -14.99 4.31 -20.13
CA GLU A 161 -14.37 3.85 -21.38
C GLU A 161 -13.94 2.38 -21.21
N ASN A 162 -14.21 1.57 -22.23
CA ASN A 162 -13.98 0.13 -22.29
C ASN A 162 -12.49 -0.19 -22.47
N ASP A 163 -11.96 -1.09 -21.64
CA ASP A 163 -10.79 -1.91 -21.98
C ASP A 163 -10.92 -3.25 -21.24
N GLU A 164 -11.40 -4.27 -21.95
CA GLU A 164 -11.29 -5.66 -21.51
C GLU A 164 -9.81 -6.05 -21.53
N SER A 165 -9.25 -6.34 -20.36
CA SER A 165 -7.98 -7.06 -20.26
C SER A 165 -8.25 -8.45 -19.72
N ASP A 166 -8.01 -9.46 -20.56
CA ASP A 166 -7.96 -10.87 -20.20
C ASP A 166 -6.97 -11.06 -19.03
N ILE A 167 -7.43 -11.73 -17.97
CA ILE A 167 -6.56 -12.18 -16.87
C ILE A 167 -6.62 -13.70 -16.84
N ASP A 168 -5.47 -14.30 -17.12
CA ASP A 168 -5.20 -15.73 -16.99
C ASP A 168 -5.61 -16.25 -15.60
N ASP A 169 -6.43 -17.30 -15.63
CA ASP A 169 -6.84 -18.12 -14.49
C ASP A 169 -5.70 -19.06 -14.08
N ASP A 170 -4.80 -18.58 -13.24
CA ASP A 170 -3.80 -19.43 -12.58
C ASP A 170 -4.24 -19.79 -11.15
N ASP A 171 -4.77 -21.00 -11.03
CA ASP A 171 -5.10 -21.74 -9.81
C ASP A 171 -3.85 -21.89 -8.92
N TYR A 172 -3.87 -21.40 -7.68
CA TYR A 172 -2.75 -21.63 -6.75
C TYR A 172 -3.18 -21.72 -5.28
N ASP A 173 -2.75 -22.83 -4.68
CA ASP A 173 -2.74 -23.14 -3.25
C ASP A 173 -2.12 -22.02 -2.40
N ASN A 174 -2.75 -21.78 -1.25
CA ASN A 174 -2.52 -20.62 -0.40
C ASN A 174 -1.67 -20.92 0.83
N PRO A 175 -0.60 -20.15 1.04
CA PRO A 175 -0.19 -19.75 2.37
C PRO A 175 -0.26 -18.21 2.47
N PHE A 176 -1.47 -17.64 2.36
CA PHE A 176 -1.66 -16.23 2.70
C PHE A 176 -1.53 -16.08 4.22
N VAL A 177 -0.49 -15.39 4.66
CA VAL A 177 -0.44 -14.88 6.03
C VAL A 177 -1.13 -13.53 6.01
N ASN A 178 -2.33 -13.48 6.57
CA ASN A 178 -2.93 -12.22 6.97
C ASN A 178 -1.94 -11.51 7.93
N PRO A 179 -1.39 -10.33 7.59
CA PRO A 179 -0.40 -9.67 8.44
C PRO A 179 -0.98 -9.19 9.79
N ALA A 180 -2.29 -9.33 10.02
CA ALA A 180 -2.99 -8.83 11.20
C ALA A 180 -3.46 -9.89 12.21
N THR A 181 -3.25 -11.18 11.99
CA THR A 181 -3.74 -12.22 12.92
C THR A 181 -2.74 -13.36 13.06
N ALA A 182 -1.86 -13.24 14.06
CA ALA A 182 -1.37 -14.42 14.73
C ALA A 182 -2.55 -15.00 15.51
N GLU A 183 -3.11 -16.10 15.02
CA GLU A 183 -4.17 -16.85 15.69
C GLU A 183 -3.66 -17.33 17.06
N THR A 184 -4.11 -16.69 18.14
CA THR A 184 -4.12 -17.28 19.49
C THR A 184 -5.55 -17.62 19.89
N VAL A 185 -6.23 -18.44 19.09
CA VAL A 185 -7.26 -19.35 19.60
C VAL A 185 -7.04 -20.68 18.92
N ILE A 186 -6.71 -21.68 19.73
CA ILE A 186 -6.48 -23.06 19.32
C ILE A 186 -7.80 -23.62 18.79
N ASN A 187 -8.05 -23.53 17.48
CA ASN A 187 -8.91 -24.50 16.81
C ASN A 187 -8.03 -25.64 16.32
N LYS A 188 -7.71 -26.55 17.25
CA LYS A 188 -7.18 -27.88 16.97
C LYS A 188 -8.26 -28.73 16.29
N LEU A 189 -8.75 -28.32 15.12
CA LEU A 189 -9.49 -29.18 14.20
C LEU A 189 -9.16 -28.74 12.78
N ASN A 190 -8.11 -29.37 12.23
CA ASN A 190 -7.91 -29.53 10.80
C ASN A 190 -9.10 -30.34 10.24
N THR A 191 -10.19 -29.68 9.94
CA THR A 191 -11.26 -30.23 9.09
C THR A 191 -11.77 -29.14 8.17
N ASN A 192 -11.86 -29.47 6.89
CA ASN A 192 -12.55 -28.74 5.83
C ASN A 192 -13.95 -28.33 6.29
N ILE A 193 -14.05 -27.17 6.92
CA ILE A 193 -15.33 -26.58 7.27
C ILE A 193 -15.44 -25.35 6.38
N ASP A 194 -16.22 -25.51 5.31
CA ASP A 194 -16.63 -24.46 4.39
C ASP A 194 -17.65 -23.49 5.06
N VAL A 195 -17.54 -23.28 6.39
CA VAL A 195 -18.46 -22.43 7.16
C VAL A 195 -17.99 -21.00 7.04
N GLY A 196 -18.64 -20.28 6.15
CA GLY A 196 -18.52 -18.84 6.05
C GLY A 196 -19.34 -18.34 4.88
N LEU A 197 -20.05 -17.23 5.08
CA LEU A 197 -20.81 -16.57 4.04
C LEU A 197 -19.84 -16.01 3.00
N ALA A 198 -19.92 -16.49 1.75
CA ALA A 198 -19.13 -15.97 0.66
C ALA A 198 -19.79 -14.71 0.07
N LEU A 199 -19.05 -13.60 0.04
CA LEU A 199 -19.53 -12.32 -0.47
C LEU A 199 -18.61 -11.82 -1.58
N ALA A 200 -19.19 -11.33 -2.67
CA ALA A 200 -18.49 -10.60 -3.72
C ALA A 200 -19.32 -9.36 -4.13
N PRO A 201 -19.37 -8.31 -3.30
CA PRO A 201 -20.30 -7.21 -3.53
C PRO A 201 -19.94 -6.32 -4.75
N GLY A 202 -18.68 -6.40 -5.19
CA GLY A 202 -18.19 -5.78 -6.44
C GLY A 202 -18.27 -6.71 -7.66
N GLU A 203 -18.96 -7.85 -7.56
CA GLU A 203 -19.21 -8.72 -8.71
C GLU A 203 -20.00 -7.96 -9.78
N ASP A 204 -19.64 -8.21 -11.04
CA ASP A 204 -20.16 -7.51 -12.23
C ASP A 204 -19.86 -6.00 -12.33
N GLN A 205 -19.10 -5.42 -11.39
CA GLN A 205 -18.63 -4.04 -11.50
C GLN A 205 -17.33 -3.95 -12.30
N MET A 206 -17.24 -2.93 -13.16
CA MET A 206 -16.02 -2.65 -13.91
C MET A 206 -14.95 -2.08 -12.96
N PRO A 207 -13.72 -2.62 -12.97
CA PRO A 207 -12.65 -2.09 -12.15
C PRO A 207 -12.27 -0.67 -12.59
N LEU A 208 -12.09 0.21 -11.61
CA LEU A 208 -11.62 1.57 -11.83
C LEU A 208 -10.10 1.62 -11.81
N SER A 209 -9.55 2.47 -12.67
CA SER A 209 -8.11 2.72 -12.70
C SER A 209 -7.65 3.47 -11.45
N VAL A 210 -6.69 2.88 -10.74
CA VAL A 210 -6.02 3.48 -9.57
C VAL A 210 -5.39 4.85 -9.89
N LEU A 211 -5.12 5.13 -11.17
CA LEU A 211 -4.50 6.37 -11.64
C LEU A 211 -5.49 7.52 -11.82
N PHE A 212 -6.65 7.22 -12.40
CA PHE A 212 -7.63 8.21 -12.84
C PHE A 212 -8.72 8.46 -11.79
N ASP A 213 -8.92 7.52 -10.86
CA ASP A 213 -9.78 7.74 -9.71
C ASP A 213 -9.07 8.62 -8.66
N ASP A 214 -9.50 9.89 -8.62
CA ASP A 214 -8.97 10.91 -7.72
C ASP A 214 -9.23 10.59 -6.24
N LEU A 215 -10.40 10.01 -5.93
CA LEU A 215 -10.85 9.71 -4.57
C LEU A 215 -10.61 8.24 -4.18
N ALA A 216 -9.91 7.47 -5.02
CA ALA A 216 -9.66 6.06 -4.80
C ALA A 216 -9.12 5.73 -3.40
N GLU A 217 -8.28 6.57 -2.79
CA GLU A 217 -7.70 6.26 -1.48
C GLU A 217 -8.66 6.59 -0.33
N GLU A 218 -9.30 7.73 -0.42
CA GLU A 218 -10.25 8.25 0.55
C GLU A 218 -11.46 7.31 0.69
N LEU A 219 -11.93 6.77 -0.44
CA LEU A 219 -13.03 5.83 -0.52
C LEU A 219 -12.63 4.37 -0.23
N SER A 220 -11.35 4.02 -0.40
CA SER A 220 -10.87 2.64 -0.12
C SER A 220 -10.48 2.40 1.33
N TYR A 221 -10.14 3.46 2.06
CA TYR A 221 -9.65 3.36 3.44
C TYR A 221 -10.43 4.29 4.38
N PRO A 222 -11.70 3.94 4.69
CA PRO A 222 -12.53 4.72 5.61
C PRO A 222 -11.86 4.92 6.98
N ARG A 223 -11.11 3.95 7.50
CA ARG A 223 -10.44 4.10 8.82
C ARG A 223 -9.37 5.18 8.83
N ILE A 224 -8.78 5.48 7.67
CA ILE A 224 -7.71 6.47 7.52
C ILE A 224 -8.29 7.85 7.22
N TYR A 225 -9.22 7.93 6.27
CA TYR A 225 -9.70 9.20 5.72
C TYR A 225 -11.15 9.53 6.08
N CYS A 226 -11.89 8.63 6.72
CA CYS A 226 -13.28 8.83 7.14
C CYS A 226 -14.25 9.23 6.01
N GLY A 227 -13.90 8.96 4.74
CA GLY A 227 -14.65 9.43 3.57
C GLY A 227 -14.40 10.90 3.21
N ASP A 228 -13.58 11.62 3.98
CA ASP A 228 -13.27 13.02 3.73
C ASP A 228 -12.23 13.19 2.62
N MET A 229 -12.55 14.07 1.67
CA MET A 229 -11.62 14.48 0.62
C MET A 229 -10.46 15.29 1.22
N ARG A 230 -9.22 14.90 0.88
CA ARG A 230 -8.01 15.65 1.26
C ARG A 230 -8.02 17.05 0.61
N ARG A 231 -8.00 18.11 1.42
CA ARG A 231 -7.91 19.50 0.96
C ARG A 231 -6.64 20.15 1.49
N PHE A 232 -5.69 20.46 0.60
CA PHE A 232 -4.43 21.12 0.96
C PHE A 232 -4.52 22.64 0.80
N THR A 233 -4.15 23.39 1.83
CA THR A 233 -4.18 24.87 1.83
C THR A 233 -2.92 25.52 1.24
N ARG A 234 -1.99 24.71 0.72
CA ARG A 234 -0.71 25.16 0.19
C ARG A 234 -0.87 25.86 -1.18
N LYS A 235 -0.09 26.92 -1.43
CA LYS A 235 -0.09 27.66 -2.71
C LYS A 235 0.16 26.79 -3.95
N LYS A 236 0.96 25.74 -3.83
CA LYS A 236 1.19 24.74 -4.88
C LYS A 236 0.63 23.41 -4.40
N PRO A 237 -0.18 22.70 -5.21
CA PRO A 237 -0.69 21.40 -4.84
C PRO A 237 0.49 20.43 -4.61
N PRO A 238 0.46 19.65 -3.52
CA PRO A 238 1.55 18.72 -3.25
C PRO A 238 1.58 17.60 -4.27
N THR A 239 2.79 17.11 -4.57
CA THR A 239 2.92 15.91 -5.41
C THR A 239 2.48 14.67 -4.65
N TYR A 240 2.04 13.63 -5.35
CA TYR A 240 1.64 12.38 -4.70
C TYR A 240 2.75 11.78 -3.82
N SER A 241 4.00 11.83 -4.28
CA SER A 241 5.16 11.43 -3.49
C SER A 241 5.35 12.26 -2.22
N GLU A 242 5.02 13.55 -2.21
CA GLU A 242 5.04 14.39 -1.00
C GLU A 242 3.94 13.98 -0.02
N ILE A 243 2.75 13.66 -0.53
CA ILE A 243 1.62 13.18 0.29
C ILE A 243 2.00 11.86 0.98
N VAL A 244 2.45 10.85 0.23
CA VAL A 244 2.86 9.54 0.79
C VAL A 244 4.00 9.71 1.79
N LYS A 245 4.99 10.57 1.49
CA LYS A 245 6.07 10.88 2.44
C LYS A 245 5.57 11.58 3.71
N SER A 246 4.50 12.38 3.63
CA SER A 246 3.88 12.97 4.80
C SER A 246 3.20 11.89 5.63
N GLU A 247 2.38 11.04 5.02
CA GLU A 247 1.62 9.97 5.67
C GLU A 247 2.54 9.00 6.42
N LEU A 248 3.67 8.61 5.81
CA LEU A 248 4.67 7.73 6.43
C LEU A 248 5.36 8.34 7.66
N ARG A 249 5.42 9.67 7.76
CA ARG A 249 6.14 10.42 8.81
C ARG A 249 5.22 11.08 9.83
N ARG A 250 3.90 10.94 9.67
CA ARG A 250 2.94 11.43 10.67
C ARG A 250 3.12 10.68 11.99
N TYR A 251 2.83 11.38 13.07
CA TYR A 251 2.72 10.79 14.40
C TYR A 251 1.57 9.76 14.41
N ASP A 252 0.43 10.12 13.84
CA ASP A 252 -0.66 9.18 13.60
C ASP A 252 -0.23 8.08 12.60
N ARG A 253 -0.21 6.84 13.08
CA ARG A 253 0.27 5.65 12.37
C ARG A 253 -0.84 4.91 11.60
N ARG A 254 -2.10 5.35 11.66
CA ARG A 254 -3.24 4.67 11.00
C ARG A 254 -3.01 4.41 9.51
N GLY A 255 -2.38 5.34 8.79
CA GLY A 255 -2.07 5.17 7.36
C GLY A 255 -0.75 4.45 7.05
N ALA A 256 -0.02 3.97 8.06
CA ALA A 256 1.26 3.29 7.89
C ALA A 256 1.12 1.76 8.00
N THR A 257 0.03 1.20 7.49
CA THR A 257 -0.19 -0.25 7.39
C THR A 257 0.51 -0.83 6.16
N PRO A 258 0.99 -2.09 6.19
CA PRO A 258 1.66 -2.70 5.04
C PRO A 258 0.81 -2.65 3.76
N GLN A 259 -0.49 -2.90 3.88
CA GLN A 259 -1.46 -2.82 2.79
C GLN A 259 -1.49 -1.43 2.15
N LYS A 260 -1.69 -0.38 2.96
CA LYS A 260 -1.76 1.00 2.48
C LYS A 260 -0.44 1.49 1.89
N ILE A 261 0.69 1.14 2.52
CA ILE A 261 2.03 1.52 2.04
C ILE A 261 2.29 0.93 0.66
N LEU A 262 1.96 -0.34 0.49
CA LEU A 262 2.13 -1.07 -0.77
C LEU A 262 1.18 -0.53 -1.85
N TYR A 263 -0.08 -0.26 -1.52
CA TYR A 263 -1.01 0.43 -2.41
C TYR A 263 -0.46 1.79 -2.89
N ASN A 264 0.00 2.62 -1.95
CA ASN A 264 0.58 3.92 -2.24
C ASN A 264 1.84 3.80 -3.11
N HIS A 265 2.65 2.76 -2.90
CA HIS A 265 3.81 2.47 -3.73
C HIS A 265 3.40 2.19 -5.18
N GLN A 266 2.41 1.31 -5.39
CA GLN A 266 1.92 0.97 -6.72
C GLN A 266 1.34 2.19 -7.44
N LYS A 267 0.50 2.98 -6.78
CA LYS A 267 -0.07 4.21 -7.35
C LYS A 267 1.02 5.22 -7.72
N ASN A 268 2.04 5.39 -6.88
CA ASN A 268 3.16 6.28 -7.18
C ASN A 268 3.98 5.79 -8.39
N LEU A 269 4.24 4.47 -8.47
CA LEU A 269 4.91 3.85 -9.61
C LEU A 269 4.14 4.10 -10.91
N HIS A 270 2.82 3.88 -10.89
CA HIS A 270 1.95 4.14 -12.03
C HIS A 270 1.99 5.63 -12.45
N LYS A 271 1.94 6.57 -11.49
CA LYS A 271 2.02 8.02 -11.81
C LYS A 271 3.36 8.39 -12.45
N LEU A 272 4.47 7.82 -11.97
CA LEU A 272 5.79 8.03 -12.55
C LEU A 272 5.89 7.44 -13.97
N LEU A 273 5.30 6.26 -14.19
CA LEU A 273 5.24 5.63 -15.50
C LEU A 273 4.44 6.47 -16.50
N LEU A 274 3.25 6.94 -16.10
CA LEU A 274 2.43 7.82 -16.93
C LEU A 274 3.22 9.08 -17.32
N SER A 275 3.95 9.67 -16.37
CA SER A 275 4.78 10.85 -16.63
C SER A 275 5.90 10.56 -17.64
N SER A 276 6.55 9.39 -17.57
CA SER A 276 7.61 9.04 -18.51
C SER A 276 7.06 8.73 -19.90
N ILE A 277 5.91 8.08 -19.99
CA ILE A 277 5.17 7.86 -21.24
C ILE A 277 4.80 9.21 -21.88
N GLN A 278 4.19 10.14 -21.12
CA GLN A 278 3.83 11.47 -21.63
C GLN A 278 5.05 12.24 -22.17
N ILE A 279 6.18 12.19 -21.46
CA ILE A 279 7.43 12.80 -21.93
C ILE A 279 7.90 12.14 -23.23
N CYS A 280 7.83 10.82 -23.34
CA CYS A 280 8.19 10.08 -24.55
C CYS A 280 7.23 10.32 -25.72
N LEU A 281 5.93 10.54 -25.46
CA LEU A 281 4.97 10.88 -26.50
C LEU A 281 5.18 12.30 -27.04
N ARG A 282 5.59 13.25 -26.17
CA ARG A 282 5.89 14.63 -26.56
C ARG A 282 7.23 14.74 -27.30
N ASN A 283 8.25 14.05 -26.79
CA ASN A 283 9.56 14.03 -27.41
C ASN A 283 9.50 13.04 -28.58
N LYS A 284 9.38 13.53 -29.82
CA LYS A 284 9.51 12.67 -31.02
C LYS A 284 10.69 11.72 -30.81
N ILE A 285 10.49 10.42 -31.05
CA ILE A 285 11.59 9.47 -31.04
C ILE A 285 12.64 10.05 -32.00
N PRO A 286 13.89 10.26 -31.55
CA PRO A 286 14.96 10.73 -32.41
C PRO A 286 15.34 9.56 -33.33
N THR A 287 14.50 9.34 -34.32
CA THR A 287 14.76 8.51 -35.49
C THR A 287 14.80 9.46 -36.67
N ASP A 288 15.79 9.27 -37.55
CA ASP A 288 15.98 10.12 -38.75
C ASP A 288 14.77 10.11 -39.70
N SER A 289 13.78 9.23 -39.46
CA SER A 289 12.50 9.15 -40.17
C SER A 289 11.35 9.00 -39.18
N SER A 290 10.22 9.64 -39.46
CA SER A 290 8.97 9.45 -38.72
C SER A 290 8.49 8.01 -38.87
N LEU A 291 8.52 7.24 -37.78
CA LEU A 291 7.99 5.88 -37.72
C LEU A 291 6.46 5.90 -37.89
N THR A 292 5.95 5.15 -38.86
CA THR A 292 4.51 4.93 -39.05
C THR A 292 4.05 3.71 -38.25
N ALA A 293 2.78 3.68 -37.81
CA ALA A 293 2.23 2.54 -37.05
C ALA A 293 2.42 1.20 -37.77
N GLN A 294 2.29 1.18 -39.11
CA GLN A 294 2.52 0.00 -39.94
C GLN A 294 3.97 -0.50 -39.89
N GLN A 295 4.95 0.41 -39.77
CA GLN A 295 6.37 0.02 -39.67
C GLN A 295 6.69 -0.60 -38.32
N VAL A 296 5.98 -0.20 -37.26
CA VAL A 296 6.16 -0.77 -35.91
C VAL A 296 5.60 -2.19 -35.82
N GLN A 297 4.64 -2.56 -36.67
CA GLN A 297 4.15 -3.94 -36.76
C GLN A 297 5.17 -4.90 -37.37
N ASP A 298 6.14 -4.39 -38.14
CA ASP A 298 7.22 -5.21 -38.69
C ASP A 298 8.23 -5.61 -37.60
N GLN A 299 8.46 -6.92 -37.46
CA GLN A 299 9.39 -7.50 -36.50
C GLN A 299 10.83 -7.01 -36.72
N GLN A 300 11.24 -6.70 -37.96
CA GLN A 300 12.59 -6.21 -38.24
C GLN A 300 12.80 -4.80 -37.70
N CYS A 301 11.80 -3.92 -37.89
CA CYS A 301 11.81 -2.57 -37.35
C CYS A 301 11.87 -2.59 -35.81
N LEU A 302 11.06 -3.44 -35.16
CA LEU A 302 11.08 -3.61 -33.71
C LEU A 302 12.44 -4.06 -33.21
N ARG A 303 13.06 -5.07 -33.84
CA ARG A 303 14.42 -5.53 -33.48
C ARG A 303 15.43 -4.39 -33.56
N GLN A 304 15.35 -3.54 -34.58
CA GLN A 304 16.22 -2.38 -34.72
C GLN A 304 15.98 -1.34 -33.62
N LEU A 305 14.73 -1.13 -33.20
CA LEU A 305 14.39 -0.24 -32.08
C LEU A 305 14.88 -0.77 -30.73
N PHE A 306 14.83 -2.09 -30.52
CA PHE A 306 15.43 -2.74 -29.34
C PHE A 306 16.95 -2.63 -29.35
N TYR A 307 17.59 -2.88 -30.50
CA TYR A 307 19.04 -2.74 -30.65
C TYR A 307 19.51 -1.30 -30.40
N LYS A 308 18.77 -0.32 -30.93
CA LYS A 308 18.99 1.12 -30.67
C LYS A 308 18.54 1.57 -29.27
N LYS A 309 17.95 0.67 -28.47
CA LYS A 309 17.53 0.90 -27.07
C LYS A 309 16.49 2.01 -26.91
N GLN A 310 15.72 2.25 -27.97
CA GLN A 310 14.70 3.30 -28.01
C GLN A 310 13.35 2.77 -27.48
N ALA A 311 13.05 1.49 -27.72
CA ALA A 311 11.77 0.87 -27.41
C ALA A 311 11.41 0.90 -25.91
N TYR A 312 12.37 0.66 -25.02
CA TYR A 312 12.13 0.54 -23.56
C TYR A 312 12.57 1.77 -22.75
N LYS A 313 12.91 2.89 -23.42
CA LYS A 313 13.43 4.11 -22.78
C LYS A 313 12.46 4.73 -21.77
N PHE A 314 11.16 4.57 -21.98
CA PHE A 314 10.12 5.07 -21.07
C PHE A 314 10.15 4.37 -19.70
N MET A 315 10.69 3.15 -19.61
CA MET A 315 10.75 2.35 -18.38
C MET A 315 11.87 2.76 -17.43
N LYS A 316 12.67 3.79 -17.75
CA LYS A 316 13.80 4.27 -16.91
C LYS A 316 13.44 4.55 -15.44
N THR A 317 12.17 4.86 -15.16
CA THR A 317 11.63 5.14 -13.83
C THR A 317 11.28 3.89 -13.03
N ILE A 318 10.99 2.77 -13.72
CA ILE A 318 10.69 1.49 -13.09
C ILE A 318 12.01 0.85 -12.66
N LYS A 319 12.18 0.68 -11.34
CA LYS A 319 13.34 -0.03 -10.79
C LYS A 319 13.43 -1.43 -11.36
N CYS A 320 14.66 -1.91 -11.56
CA CYS A 320 14.95 -3.21 -12.14
C CYS A 320 14.51 -3.42 -13.61
N SER A 321 13.98 -2.40 -14.30
CA SER A 321 13.74 -2.49 -15.74
C SER A 321 15.05 -2.49 -16.53
N PRO A 322 15.05 -2.97 -17.79
CA PRO A 322 16.23 -2.90 -18.66
C PRO A 322 16.78 -1.47 -18.82
N ALA A 323 15.91 -0.47 -19.00
CA ALA A 323 16.33 0.95 -19.08
C ALA A 323 16.91 1.47 -17.75
N HIS A 324 16.39 1.02 -16.62
CA HIS A 324 16.91 1.40 -15.31
C HIS A 324 18.33 0.86 -15.11
N TRP A 325 18.55 -0.43 -15.36
CA TRP A 325 19.87 -1.05 -15.22
C TRP A 325 20.90 -0.47 -16.18
N GLU A 326 20.49 -0.14 -17.40
CA GLU A 326 21.36 0.54 -18.34
C GLU A 326 21.81 1.92 -17.83
N ASN A 327 20.90 2.71 -17.27
CA ASN A 327 21.23 4.01 -16.69
C ASN A 327 22.14 3.88 -15.47
N GLU A 328 21.87 2.95 -14.56
CA GLU A 328 22.74 2.72 -13.40
C GLU A 328 24.13 2.23 -13.82
N LYS A 329 24.22 1.33 -14.81
CA LYS A 329 25.51 0.92 -15.40
C LYS A 329 26.27 2.13 -15.93
N ASN A 330 25.61 2.99 -16.71
CA ASN A 330 26.24 4.18 -17.28
C ASN A 330 26.66 5.19 -16.19
N ARG A 331 25.87 5.33 -15.13
CA ARG A 331 26.19 6.16 -13.97
C ARG A 331 27.43 5.64 -13.24
N VAL A 332 27.53 4.33 -13.01
CA VAL A 332 28.72 3.72 -12.40
C VAL A 332 29.95 3.91 -13.29
N CYS A 333 29.84 3.70 -14.61
CA CYS A 333 30.95 3.97 -15.54
C CYS A 333 31.40 5.44 -15.50
N ALA A 334 30.46 6.39 -15.39
CA ALA A 334 30.77 7.81 -15.26
C ALA A 334 31.48 8.12 -13.93
N GLN A 335 31.02 7.51 -12.83
CA GLN A 335 31.67 7.64 -11.53
C GLN A 335 33.09 7.08 -11.53
N ILE A 336 33.32 5.93 -12.16
CA ILE A 336 34.67 5.34 -12.31
C ILE A 336 35.60 6.29 -13.07
N ARG A 337 35.10 6.93 -14.13
CA ARG A 337 35.89 7.90 -14.91
C ARG A 337 36.23 9.17 -14.13
N GLN A 338 35.32 9.65 -13.28
CA GLN A 338 35.49 10.91 -12.54
C GLN A 338 36.25 10.76 -11.21
N PHE A 339 35.94 9.70 -10.46
CA PHE A 339 36.44 9.50 -9.10
C PHE A 339 37.48 8.36 -9.01
N GLY A 340 37.74 7.65 -10.11
CA GLY A 340 38.62 6.48 -10.13
C GLY A 340 37.89 5.20 -9.71
N MET A 341 38.66 4.12 -9.56
CA MET A 341 38.09 2.83 -9.17
C MET A 341 37.49 2.88 -7.76
N PRO A 342 36.21 2.49 -7.57
CA PRO A 342 35.62 2.44 -6.24
C PRO A 342 36.16 1.26 -5.44
N THR A 343 36.38 1.49 -4.15
CA THR A 343 36.61 0.40 -3.19
C THR A 343 35.26 -0.17 -2.76
N LEU A 344 35.03 -1.45 -3.05
CA LEU A 344 33.82 -2.15 -2.61
C LEU A 344 33.95 -2.54 -1.13
N PHE A 345 33.09 -1.98 -0.28
CA PHE A 345 32.93 -2.44 1.09
C PHE A 345 31.69 -3.33 1.17
N LEU A 346 31.87 -4.60 1.54
CA LEU A 346 30.78 -5.55 1.73
C LEU A 346 30.64 -5.85 3.22
N THR A 347 29.58 -5.35 3.85
CA THR A 347 29.22 -5.74 5.22
C THR A 347 28.25 -6.92 5.16
N LEU A 348 28.75 -8.11 5.47
CA LEU A 348 27.92 -9.30 5.64
C LEU A 348 27.32 -9.29 7.05
N SER A 349 25.99 -9.26 7.13
CA SER A 349 25.25 -9.48 8.38
C SER A 349 24.73 -10.91 8.40
N ALA A 350 25.03 -11.65 9.46
CA ALA A 350 24.43 -12.96 9.69
C ALA A 350 23.00 -12.75 10.21
N ALA A 351 22.00 -12.90 9.33
CA ALA A 351 20.62 -13.04 9.77
C ALA A 351 20.46 -14.43 10.41
N ILE A 352 20.48 -14.47 11.74
CA ILE A 352 20.16 -15.68 12.51
C ILE A 352 18.69 -16.02 12.22
N SER A 353 18.47 -17.00 11.36
CA SER A 353 17.17 -17.65 11.25
C SER A 353 16.94 -18.42 12.55
N CYS A 354 16.10 -17.90 13.44
CA CYS A 354 15.57 -18.67 14.56
C CYS A 354 14.70 -19.80 13.97
N THR A 355 15.31 -20.95 13.71
CA THR A 355 14.60 -22.20 13.53
C THR A 355 14.08 -22.61 14.91
N ASN A 356 12.75 -22.66 15.05
CA ASN A 356 12.11 -23.20 16.24
C ASN A 356 12.41 -24.70 16.32
N ASN A 357 13.50 -25.08 17.01
CA ASN A 357 13.71 -26.45 17.46
C ASN A 357 12.85 -26.69 18.71
N ALA A 358 11.55 -26.80 18.51
CA ALA A 358 10.64 -27.42 19.46
C ALA A 358 10.50 -28.89 19.07
N ASN A 359 11.47 -29.73 19.46
CA ASN A 359 11.30 -31.19 19.64
C ASN A 359 12.62 -31.85 20.10
N THR A 360 12.98 -31.68 21.36
CA THR A 360 13.78 -32.65 22.14
C THR A 360 13.59 -32.41 23.63
N LYS A 361 12.36 -32.57 24.12
CA LYS A 361 12.09 -32.89 25.52
C LYS A 361 11.12 -34.07 25.54
N ASN A 362 11.66 -35.28 25.47
CA ASN A 362 11.07 -36.51 26.00
C ASN A 362 11.96 -37.71 25.67
N ALA A 363 12.96 -37.96 26.51
CA ALA A 363 13.49 -39.28 26.82
C ALA A 363 14.63 -39.10 27.82
N ASN A 364 14.31 -39.14 29.12
CA ASN A 364 15.13 -39.78 30.17
C ASN A 364 14.50 -39.51 31.53
N THR A 365 13.39 -40.19 31.78
CA THR A 365 13.01 -40.63 33.11
C THR A 365 12.90 -42.14 33.05
N LYS A 366 13.93 -42.84 33.54
CA LYS A 366 13.81 -44.15 34.21
C LYS A 366 15.17 -44.63 34.73
N ASN A 367 15.12 -45.03 35.99
CA ASN A 367 16.02 -45.93 36.72
C ASN A 367 17.22 -45.26 37.41
N ALA A 368 16.91 -44.68 38.56
CA ALA A 368 17.72 -44.91 39.76
C ALA A 368 17.41 -46.31 40.33
N ASP A 369 18.36 -46.82 41.11
CA ASP A 369 18.36 -48.02 41.95
C ASP A 369 18.90 -49.31 41.29
N THR A 370 20.18 -49.62 41.58
CA THR A 370 20.54 -50.75 42.47
C THR A 370 22.01 -50.69 42.90
N HIS A 371 22.21 -51.04 44.16
CA HIS A 371 23.42 -51.16 44.98
C HIS A 371 24.67 -51.84 44.39
N GLY A 372 25.84 -51.47 44.95
CA GLY A 372 27.10 -52.19 44.86
C GLY A 372 28.28 -51.32 45.27
#